data_AF-A0A7Y2GM49-F1
#
_entry.id   AF-A0A7Y2GM49-F1
#
_cell.length_a   1.000
_cell.length_b   1.000
_cell.length_c   1.000
_cell.angle_alpha   90.00
_cell.angle_beta   90.00
_cell.angle_gamma   90.00
#
_symmetry.space_group_name_H-M   'P 1'
#
loop_
_entity.id
_entity.type
_entity.pdbx_description
1 polymer ?
#
loop_
_entity_poly.entity_id
_entity_poly.type
_entity_poly.pdbx_seq_one_letter_code
_entity_poly.pdbx_strand_id
1 'polypeptide(L)'
;MPEQPADAEFSDRFDEALREIEERKSQEQLRSGLWLSHHHSDQLDRCAVIGGRHVCRRCLWFYPIAITVAVIGLAGGLLWPDRLDWWVIMGLSSIATAEFVAEQLGLVEYSPRRQIVATAAAALAFGRALGLEIADRWQPKFWLPIAVFGAIWLAAALINSRRRPI
;
A
#
# COMPACT_ATOMS: atom_id res chain seq x y z
N MET A 1 -55.37 -16.98 3.52
CA MET A 1 -54.79 -16.78 4.87
C MET A 1 -54.11 -15.43 4.85
N PRO A 2 -54.53 -14.45 5.67
CA PRO A 2 -53.80 -13.20 5.79
C PRO A 2 -52.49 -13.46 6.54
N GLU A 3 -51.36 -13.01 5.99
CA GLU A 3 -50.07 -12.91 6.69
C GLU A 3 -50.28 -12.15 8.01
N GLN A 4 -49.69 -12.68 9.08
CA GLN A 4 -49.92 -12.20 10.44
C GLN A 4 -48.99 -11.01 10.71
N PRO A 5 -49.49 -9.85 11.16
CA PRO A 5 -48.71 -8.60 11.32
C PRO A 5 -47.47 -8.67 12.24
N ALA A 6 -47.27 -9.80 12.94
CA ALA A 6 -46.07 -10.07 13.72
C ALA A 6 -44.83 -10.37 12.84
N ASP A 7 -45.02 -10.74 11.56
CA ASP A 7 -43.94 -10.98 10.61
C ASP A 7 -43.27 -9.68 10.14
N ALA A 8 -44.06 -8.63 9.90
CA ALA A 8 -43.60 -7.32 9.48
C ALA A 8 -42.81 -6.62 10.59
N GLU A 9 -43.32 -6.62 11.82
CA GLU A 9 -42.61 -6.02 12.97
C GLU A 9 -41.30 -6.74 13.27
N PHE A 10 -41.26 -8.07 13.10
CA PHE A 10 -40.03 -8.84 13.25
C PHE A 10 -39.03 -8.55 12.14
N SER A 11 -39.49 -8.47 10.89
CA SER A 11 -38.64 -8.12 9.74
C SER A 11 -38.03 -6.74 9.90
N ASP A 12 -38.82 -5.73 10.29
CA ASP A 12 -38.35 -4.36 10.49
C ASP A 12 -37.27 -4.29 11.59
N ARG A 13 -37.48 -5.02 12.69
CA ARG A 13 -36.47 -5.09 13.78
C ARG A 13 -35.20 -5.83 13.37
N PHE A 14 -35.31 -6.83 12.52
CA PHE A 14 -34.17 -7.57 12.01
C PHE A 14 -33.35 -6.74 11.02
N ASP A 15 -34.01 -6.02 10.12
CA ASP A 15 -33.38 -5.12 9.15
C ASP A 15 -32.69 -3.93 9.83
N GLU A 16 -33.31 -3.37 10.87
CA GLU A 16 -32.69 -2.32 11.69
C GLU A 16 -31.45 -2.84 12.43
N ALA A 17 -31.52 -4.04 13.01
CA ALA A 17 -30.36 -4.66 13.66
C ALA A 17 -29.23 -4.95 12.66
N LEU A 18 -29.55 -5.37 11.43
CA LEU A 18 -28.56 -5.54 10.36
C LEU A 18 -27.88 -4.22 9.99
N ARG A 19 -28.67 -3.14 9.81
CA ARG A 19 -28.13 -1.80 9.56
C ARG A 19 -27.21 -1.32 10.67
N GLU A 20 -27.61 -1.51 11.93
CA GLU A 20 -26.81 -1.08 13.08
C GLU A 20 -25.48 -1.85 13.16
N ILE A 21 -25.47 -3.14 12.82
CA ILE A 21 -24.25 -3.96 12.72
C ILE A 21 -23.37 -3.47 11.56
N GLU A 22 -23.97 -3.12 10.42
CA GLU A 22 -23.27 -2.65 9.23
C GLU A 22 -22.62 -1.29 9.47
N GLU A 23 -23.33 -0.35 10.09
CA GLU A 23 -22.82 0.96 10.50
C GLU A 23 -21.70 0.83 11.53
N ARG A 24 -21.85 -0.07 12.52
CA ARG A 24 -20.82 -0.32 13.53
C ARG A 24 -19.55 -0.90 12.92
N LYS A 25 -19.68 -1.81 11.95
CA LYS A 25 -18.54 -2.33 11.17
C LYS A 25 -17.88 -1.25 10.32
N SER A 26 -18.66 -0.37 9.68
CA SER A 26 -18.13 0.74 8.89
C SER A 26 -17.35 1.74 9.77
N GLN A 27 -17.91 2.07 10.95
CA GLN A 27 -17.27 2.92 11.95
C GLN A 27 -16.01 2.27 12.54
N GLU A 28 -16.03 0.97 12.80
CA GLU A 28 -14.84 0.21 13.23
C GLU A 28 -13.78 0.14 12.13
N GLN A 29 -14.15 0.06 10.85
CA GLN A 29 -13.21 0.13 9.72
C GLN A 29 -12.58 1.52 9.56
N LEU A 30 -13.36 2.59 9.79
CA LEU A 30 -12.84 3.96 9.84
C LEU A 30 -11.92 4.18 11.06
N ARG A 31 -12.20 3.49 12.17
CA ARG A 31 -11.41 3.55 13.42
C ARG A 31 -10.25 2.56 13.48
N SER A 32 -10.24 1.51 12.65
CA SER A 32 -9.13 0.57 12.49
C SER A 32 -8.00 1.26 11.73
N GLY A 33 -7.41 2.22 12.42
CA GLY A 33 -6.15 2.90 12.18
C GLY A 33 -5.69 3.01 10.73
N LEU A 34 -5.53 4.27 10.32
CA LEU A 34 -4.52 4.77 9.36
C LEU A 34 -3.12 4.11 9.46
N TRP A 35 -2.88 3.28 10.49
CA TRP A 35 -1.65 2.55 10.78
C TRP A 35 -1.50 1.22 10.02
N LEU A 36 -2.57 0.54 9.58
CA LEU A 36 -2.47 -0.83 9.01
C LEU A 36 -3.10 -0.98 7.63
N SER A 37 -4.20 -0.28 7.34
CA SER A 37 -4.79 -0.22 6.00
C SER A 37 -5.43 1.14 5.79
N HIS A 38 -4.86 1.98 4.92
CA HIS A 38 -5.53 3.20 4.46
C HIS A 38 -6.63 2.90 3.42
N HIS A 39 -6.88 1.63 3.12
CA HIS A 39 -7.81 1.21 2.08
C HIS A 39 -9.24 1.24 2.63
N HIS A 40 -10.12 1.85 1.85
CA HIS A 40 -11.55 1.84 2.10
C HIS A 40 -12.13 0.42 1.89
N SER A 41 -13.35 0.15 2.36
CA SER A 41 -13.97 -1.19 2.37
C SER A 41 -14.08 -1.84 0.98
N ASP A 42 -14.17 -1.04 -0.08
CA ASP A 42 -14.18 -1.46 -1.49
C ASP A 42 -12.81 -1.86 -2.03
N GLN A 43 -11.74 -1.66 -1.25
CA GLN A 43 -10.34 -1.86 -1.64
C GLN A 43 -9.61 -2.87 -0.75
N LEU A 44 -10.36 -3.69 0.00
CA LEU A 44 -9.78 -4.69 0.91
C LEU A 44 -9.09 -5.84 0.17
N ASP A 45 -9.34 -6.01 -1.13
CA ASP A 45 -8.60 -6.92 -2.01
C ASP A 45 -7.09 -6.62 -2.04
N ARG A 46 -6.71 -5.36 -1.76
CA ARG A 46 -5.33 -4.87 -1.67
C ARG A 46 -4.65 -5.16 -0.34
N CYS A 47 -5.41 -5.67 0.64
CA CYS A 47 -4.91 -6.02 1.97
C CYS A 47 -4.73 -7.54 2.12
N ALA A 48 -3.77 -7.94 2.95
CA ALA A 48 -3.69 -9.29 3.51
C ALA A 48 -4.35 -9.31 4.90
N VAL A 49 -4.89 -10.46 5.32
CA VAL A 49 -5.46 -10.62 6.66
C VAL A 49 -4.46 -11.35 7.55
N ILE A 50 -4.01 -10.69 8.62
CA ILE A 50 -3.06 -11.24 9.59
C ILE A 50 -3.67 -11.10 10.98
N GLY A 51 -3.90 -12.22 11.68
CA GLY A 51 -4.51 -12.22 13.02
C GLY A 51 -5.88 -11.53 13.05
N GLY A 52 -6.68 -11.68 11.99
CA GLY A 52 -7.99 -11.04 11.85
C GLY A 52 -7.97 -9.55 11.48
N ARG A 53 -6.79 -8.97 11.21
CA ARG A 53 -6.64 -7.55 10.84
C ARG A 53 -6.22 -7.39 9.39
N HIS A 54 -6.78 -6.40 8.70
CA HIS A 54 -6.36 -6.02 7.35
C HIS A 54 -5.04 -5.24 7.42
N VAL A 55 -4.04 -5.71 6.66
CA VAL A 55 -2.72 -5.10 6.54
C VAL A 55 -2.44 -4.84 5.07
N CYS A 56 -2.04 -3.60 4.74
CA CYS A 56 -1.69 -3.24 3.37
C CYS A 56 -0.61 -4.18 2.83
N ARG A 57 -0.89 -4.84 1.69
CA ARG A 57 0.04 -5.80 1.09
C ARG A 57 1.34 -5.11 0.66
N ARG A 58 1.29 -3.87 0.17
CA ARG A 58 2.51 -3.11 -0.15
C ARG A 58 3.37 -2.89 1.09
N CYS A 59 2.80 -2.41 2.20
CA CYS A 59 3.55 -2.22 3.45
C CYS A 59 4.13 -3.51 4.00
N LEU A 60 3.33 -4.60 3.96
CA LEU A 60 3.74 -5.92 4.44
C LEU A 60 5.00 -6.44 3.74
N TRP A 61 5.13 -6.21 2.43
CA TRP A 61 6.31 -6.61 1.67
C TRP A 61 7.43 -5.56 1.70
N PHE A 62 7.07 -4.27 1.68
CA PHE A 62 8.03 -3.18 1.57
C PHE A 62 8.94 -3.08 2.79
N TYR A 63 8.38 -2.98 3.99
CA TYR A 63 9.17 -2.71 5.19
C TYR A 63 10.15 -3.83 5.54
N PRO A 64 9.76 -5.12 5.56
CA PRO A 64 10.69 -6.18 5.90
C PRO A 64 11.85 -6.28 4.91
N ILE A 65 11.58 -6.16 3.60
CA ILE A 65 12.61 -6.22 2.56
C ILE A 65 13.54 -5.00 2.69
N ALA A 66 12.99 -3.79 2.77
CA ALA A 66 13.78 -2.58 2.86
C ALA A 66 14.71 -2.56 4.09
N ILE A 67 14.18 -2.92 5.27
CA ILE A 67 14.96 -2.97 6.51
C ILE A 67 16.05 -4.05 6.39
N THR A 68 15.71 -5.24 5.89
CA THR A 68 16.68 -6.33 5.70
C THR A 68 17.83 -5.90 4.79
N VAL A 69 17.52 -5.27 3.66
CA VAL A 69 18.52 -4.76 2.71
C VAL A 69 19.39 -3.68 3.33
N ALA A 70 18.80 -2.75 4.08
CA ALA A 70 19.54 -1.70 4.77
C ALA A 70 20.51 -2.30 5.81
N VAL A 71 20.05 -3.25 6.63
CA VAL A 71 20.87 -3.94 7.62
C VAL A 71 22.01 -4.72 6.97
N ILE A 72 21.73 -5.46 5.88
CA ILE A 72 22.77 -6.17 5.12
C ILE A 72 23.84 -5.18 4.63
N GLY A 73 23.42 -4.04 4.06
CA GLY A 73 24.32 -3.00 3.60
C GLY A 73 25.20 -2.43 4.71
N LEU A 74 24.61 -2.11 5.87
CA LEU A 74 25.32 -1.61 7.04
C LEU A 74 26.28 -2.64 7.65
N ALA A 75 25.98 -3.93 7.52
CA ALA A 75 26.85 -5.02 7.92
C ALA A 75 28.01 -5.30 6.94
N GLY A 76 28.14 -4.51 5.86
CA GLY A 76 29.17 -4.67 4.84
C GLY A 76 28.81 -5.65 3.71
N GLY A 77 27.56 -6.12 3.67
CA GLY A 77 27.07 -6.94 2.56
C GLY A 77 26.79 -6.10 1.31
N LEU A 78 27.35 -6.52 0.17
CA LEU A 78 27.03 -5.93 -1.13
C LEU A 78 26.04 -6.83 -1.88
N LEU A 79 24.80 -6.33 -2.07
CA LEU A 79 23.85 -6.95 -3.01
C LEU A 79 24.29 -6.74 -4.47
N TRP A 80 24.97 -5.63 -4.71
CA TRP A 80 25.59 -5.28 -5.99
C TRP A 80 26.76 -4.30 -5.75
N PRO A 81 27.68 -4.13 -6.72
CA PRO A 81 28.78 -3.17 -6.61
C PRO A 81 28.30 -1.72 -6.46
N ASP A 82 28.94 -0.93 -5.58
CA ASP A 82 28.56 0.45 -5.26
C ASP A 82 28.48 1.39 -6.48
N ARG A 83 29.33 1.14 -7.49
CA ARG A 83 29.32 1.88 -8.77
C ARG A 83 27.98 1.77 -9.52
N LEU A 84 27.17 0.76 -9.22
CA LEU A 84 25.86 0.53 -9.82
C LEU A 84 24.71 1.10 -9.00
N ASP A 85 24.96 1.62 -7.78
CA ASP A 85 23.89 2.09 -6.88
C ASP A 85 22.91 3.02 -7.58
N TRP A 86 23.45 4.05 -8.26
CA TRP A 86 22.63 5.04 -8.95
C TRP A 86 21.68 4.38 -9.95
N TRP A 87 22.21 3.53 -10.82
CA TRP A 87 21.45 2.87 -11.88
C TRP A 87 20.45 1.86 -11.34
N VAL A 88 20.83 1.06 -10.33
CA VAL A 88 19.96 0.04 -9.74
C VAL A 88 18.83 0.69 -8.95
N ILE A 89 19.14 1.69 -8.11
CA ILE A 89 18.13 2.40 -7.30
C ILE A 89 17.12 3.09 -8.23
N MET A 90 17.59 3.82 -9.25
CA MET A 90 16.70 4.50 -10.20
C MET A 90 15.90 3.49 -11.04
N GLY A 91 16.53 2.44 -11.54
CA GLY A 91 15.88 1.42 -12.37
C GLY A 91 14.78 0.67 -11.62
N LEU A 92 15.09 0.16 -10.43
CA LEU A 92 14.11 -0.56 -9.60
C LEU A 92 12.98 0.36 -9.13
N SER A 93 13.28 1.60 -8.74
CA SER A 93 12.26 2.60 -8.41
C SER A 93 11.37 2.95 -9.61
N SER A 94 11.92 2.96 -10.82
CA SER A 94 11.16 3.22 -12.06
C SER A 94 10.19 2.09 -12.36
N ILE A 95 10.59 0.82 -12.16
CA ILE A 95 9.70 -0.34 -12.34
C ILE A 95 8.49 -0.23 -11.40
N ALA A 96 8.74 0.06 -10.13
CA ALA A 96 7.67 0.23 -9.15
C ALA A 96 6.76 1.43 -9.47
N THR A 97 7.35 2.53 -9.94
CA THR A 97 6.62 3.72 -10.34
C THR A 97 5.72 3.46 -11.54
N ALA A 98 6.24 2.78 -12.57
CA ALA A 98 5.47 2.45 -13.77
C ALA A 98 4.25 1.60 -13.42
N GLU A 99 4.41 0.60 -12.54
CA GLU A 99 3.31 -0.23 -12.05
C GLU A 99 2.25 0.62 -11.34
N PHE A 100 2.68 1.42 -10.36
CA PHE A 100 1.79 2.23 -9.55
C PHE A 100 1.00 3.23 -10.41
N VAL A 101 1.70 3.94 -11.30
CA VAL A 101 1.08 4.93 -12.19
C VAL A 101 0.10 4.28 -13.15
N ALA A 102 0.47 3.13 -13.74
CA ALA A 102 -0.42 2.42 -14.64
C ALA A 102 -1.72 1.99 -13.93
N GLU A 103 -1.61 1.50 -12.69
CA GLU A 103 -2.76 1.12 -11.87
C GLU A 103 -3.61 2.35 -11.48
N GLN A 104 -3.01 3.45 -11.03
CA GLN A 104 -3.72 4.68 -10.65
C GLN A 104 -4.45 5.33 -11.83
N LEU A 105 -3.87 5.25 -13.03
CA LEU A 105 -4.48 5.80 -14.24
C LEU A 105 -5.55 4.87 -14.84
N GLY A 106 -5.74 3.68 -14.28
CA GLY A 106 -6.69 2.68 -14.79
C GLY A 106 -6.24 2.01 -16.09
N LEU A 107 -4.94 2.09 -16.43
CA LEU A 107 -4.37 1.46 -17.63
C LEU A 107 -4.20 -0.05 -17.46
N VAL A 108 -4.07 -0.50 -16.22
CA VAL A 108 -3.97 -1.92 -15.87
C VAL A 108 -4.87 -2.20 -14.66
N GLU A 109 -5.50 -3.38 -14.67
CA GLU A 109 -6.27 -3.85 -13.54
C GLU A 109 -5.37 -4.20 -12.36
N TYR A 110 -5.96 -4.23 -11.16
CA TYR A 110 -5.25 -4.65 -9.95
C TYR A 110 -4.79 -6.11 -10.05
N SER A 111 -3.54 -6.38 -9.68
CA SER A 111 -3.02 -7.75 -9.58
C SER A 111 -2.11 -7.90 -8.37
N PRO A 112 -2.44 -8.76 -7.39
CA PRO A 112 -1.61 -8.97 -6.20
C PRO A 112 -0.18 -9.38 -6.53
N ARG A 113 0.02 -10.24 -7.54
CA ARG A 113 1.35 -10.72 -7.94
C ARG A 113 2.22 -9.57 -8.46
N ARG A 114 1.70 -8.77 -9.38
CA ARG A 114 2.41 -7.58 -9.89
C ARG A 114 2.70 -6.58 -8.78
N GLN A 115 1.73 -6.32 -7.91
CA GLN A 115 1.90 -5.43 -6.78
C GLN A 115 3.05 -5.89 -5.87
N ILE A 116 3.13 -7.18 -5.56
CA ILE A 116 4.22 -7.75 -4.74
C ILE A 116 5.57 -7.57 -5.43
N VAL A 117 5.67 -7.92 -6.73
CA VAL A 117 6.93 -7.79 -7.49
C VAL A 117 7.40 -6.34 -7.56
N ALA A 118 6.50 -5.41 -7.90
CA ALA A 118 6.80 -3.98 -7.95
C ALA A 118 7.19 -3.43 -6.57
N THR A 119 6.50 -3.86 -5.52
CA THR A 119 6.81 -3.47 -4.12
C THR A 119 8.18 -3.99 -3.70
N ALA A 120 8.51 -5.24 -4.02
CA ALA A 120 9.83 -5.81 -3.71
C ALA A 120 10.95 -5.07 -4.44
N ALA A 121 10.75 -4.69 -5.70
CA ALA A 121 11.70 -3.87 -6.46
C ALA A 121 11.93 -2.51 -5.77
N ALA A 122 10.86 -1.79 -5.42
CA ALA A 122 10.97 -0.53 -4.67
C ALA A 122 11.66 -0.72 -3.32
N ALA A 123 11.35 -1.81 -2.60
CA ALA A 123 11.93 -2.08 -1.29
C ALA A 123 13.44 -2.35 -1.35
N LEU A 124 13.91 -3.06 -2.39
CA LEU A 124 15.34 -3.27 -2.64
C LEU A 124 16.07 -1.94 -2.89
N ALA A 125 15.50 -1.09 -3.75
CA ALA A 125 16.06 0.24 -4.04
C ALA A 125 16.08 1.12 -2.78
N PHE A 126 14.95 1.22 -2.09
CA PHE A 126 14.81 2.04 -0.90
C PHE A 126 15.68 1.54 0.24
N GLY A 127 15.73 0.23 0.50
CA GLY A 127 16.57 -0.35 1.53
C GLY A 127 18.06 -0.07 1.30
N ARG A 128 18.53 -0.19 0.06
CA ARG A 128 19.92 0.15 -0.28
C ARG A 128 20.19 1.63 -0.04
N ALA A 129 19.31 2.50 -0.55
CA ALA A 129 19.46 3.94 -0.40
C ALA A 129 19.39 4.38 1.07
N LEU A 130 18.52 3.75 1.86
CA LEU A 130 18.39 3.98 3.29
C LEU A 130 19.66 3.58 4.05
N GLY A 131 20.26 2.44 3.71
CA GLY A 131 21.55 2.04 4.28
C GLY A 131 22.65 3.09 4.01
N LEU A 132 22.67 3.67 2.80
CA LEU A 132 23.59 4.76 2.46
C LEU A 132 23.29 6.02 3.30
N GLU A 133 22.02 6.42 3.43
CA GLU A 133 21.61 7.60 4.22
C GLU A 133 21.89 7.45 5.72
N ILE A 134 21.76 6.24 6.26
CA ILE A 134 22.10 5.96 7.66
C ILE A 134 23.61 6.04 7.87
N ALA A 135 24.40 5.53 6.92
CA ALA A 135 25.85 5.57 7.00
C ALA A 135 26.41 6.98 6.82
N ASP A 136 25.82 7.78 5.94
CA ASP A 136 26.19 9.17 5.69
C ASP A 136 24.93 9.99 5.39
N ARG A 137 24.76 11.11 6.08
CA ARG A 137 23.52 11.90 5.98
C ARG A 137 23.48 12.70 4.68
N TRP A 138 22.27 12.96 4.20
CA TRP A 138 22.02 13.78 3.00
C TRP A 138 22.53 13.15 1.70
N GLN A 139 22.46 11.83 1.61
CA GLN A 139 22.86 11.10 0.42
C GLN A 139 21.91 11.41 -0.73
N PRO A 140 22.41 11.99 -1.85
CA PRO A 140 21.57 12.29 -3.01
C PRO A 140 20.92 11.03 -3.58
N LYS A 141 21.59 9.88 -3.46
CA LYS A 141 21.07 8.56 -3.87
C LYS A 141 19.81 8.14 -3.10
N PHE A 142 19.54 8.72 -1.93
CA PHE A 142 18.33 8.50 -1.14
C PHE A 142 17.28 9.55 -1.42
N TRP A 143 17.62 10.83 -1.28
CA TRP A 143 16.65 11.91 -1.37
C TRP A 143 16.12 12.17 -2.78
N LEU A 144 16.96 12.03 -3.81
CA LEU A 144 16.57 12.36 -5.18
C LEU A 144 15.54 11.38 -5.75
N PRO A 145 15.68 10.04 -5.61
CA PRO A 145 14.61 9.11 -5.96
C PRO A 145 13.30 9.38 -5.22
N ILE A 146 13.36 9.68 -3.91
CA ILE A 146 12.17 9.99 -3.11
C ILE A 146 11.46 11.23 -3.67
N ALA A 147 12.20 12.30 -3.95
CA ALA A 147 11.63 13.52 -4.51
C ALA A 147 11.01 13.28 -5.89
N VAL A 148 11.74 12.63 -6.80
CA VAL A 148 11.28 12.41 -8.18
C VAL A 148 10.09 11.46 -8.22
N PHE A 149 10.23 10.25 -7.68
CA PHE A 149 9.19 9.23 -7.77
C PHE A 149 8.01 9.54 -6.83
N GLY A 150 8.27 10.11 -5.66
CA GLY A 150 7.22 10.58 -4.75
C GLY A 150 6.34 11.65 -5.39
N ALA A 151 6.93 12.62 -6.12
CA ALA A 151 6.16 13.60 -6.87
C ALA A 151 5.30 12.97 -7.98
N ILE A 152 5.84 11.98 -8.70
CA ILE A 152 5.11 11.25 -9.74
C ILE A 152 3.93 10.48 -9.13
N TRP A 153 4.15 9.77 -8.02
CA TRP A 153 3.09 9.01 -7.34
C TRP A 153 2.00 9.92 -6.80
N LEU A 154 2.39 11.05 -6.19
CA LEU A 154 1.44 12.05 -5.72
C LEU A 154 0.59 12.60 -6.88
N ALA A 155 1.21 12.96 -8.00
CA ALA A 155 0.49 13.44 -9.18
C ALA A 155 -0.50 12.40 -9.71
N ALA A 156 -0.08 11.13 -9.82
CA ALA A 156 -0.95 10.05 -10.26
C ALA A 156 -2.14 9.82 -9.31
N ALA A 157 -1.90 9.85 -7.99
CA ALA A 157 -2.95 9.72 -6.99
C ALA A 157 -3.95 10.89 -7.04
N LEU A 158 -3.47 12.13 -7.22
CA LEU A 158 -4.32 13.32 -7.38
C LEU A 158 -5.15 13.28 -8.68
N ILE A 159 -4.59 12.75 -9.77
CA ILE A 159 -5.35 12.56 -11.02
C ILE A 159 -6.46 11.52 -10.81
N ASN A 160 -6.16 10.42 -10.13
CA ASN A 160 -7.15 9.38 -9.85
C ASN A 160 -8.27 9.88 -8.93
N SER A 161 -7.95 10.62 -7.86
CA SER A 161 -8.96 11.16 -6.95
C SER A 161 -9.92 12.15 -7.63
N ARG A 162 -9.47 12.87 -8.66
CA ARG A 162 -10.34 13.72 -9.49
C ARG A 162 -11.25 12.92 -10.42
N ARG A 163 -10.84 11.72 -10.85
CA ARG A 163 -11.63 10.84 -11.73
C ARG A 163 -12.68 10.03 -10.97
N ARG A 164 -12.43 9.78 -9.68
CA ARG A 164 -13.35 9.09 -8.76
C ARG A 164 -13.51 9.96 -7.52
N PRO A 165 -14.36 11.01 -7.56
CA PRO A 165 -14.66 11.78 -6.37
C PRO A 165 -15.18 10.81 -5.29
N ILE A 166 -14.58 10.90 -4.12
CA ILE A 166 -14.96 10.17 -2.91
C ILE A 166 -16.40 10.55 -2.54
#